data_AF-A0A5C6PD46-F1
#
_entry.id   AF-A0A5C6PD46-F1
#
_cell.length_a   1.000
_cell.length_b   1.000
_cell.length_c   1.000
_cell.angle_alpha   90.00
_cell.angle_beta   90.00
_cell.angle_gamma   90.00
#
_symmetry.space_group_name_H-M   'P 1'
#
loop_
_entity.id
_entity.type
_entity.pdbx_description
1 polymer ?
#
loop_
_entity_poly.entity_id
_entity_poly.type
_entity_poly.pdbx_seq_one_letter_code
_entity_poly.pdbx_strand_id
1 'polypeptide(L)'
;MKKRYRELYHLNRDLINEYKIRSNNHNALLACLKAVNQAIQRAGRLRVGKPKNQVISCCRDAIKSNNINALFRVMRGGTASS
;
A
#
# COMPACT_ATOMS: atom_id res chain seq x y z
N MET A 1 3.45 4.14 -46.81
CA MET A 1 4.44 3.75 -45.77
C MET A 1 4.80 4.87 -44.78
N LYS A 2 5.22 6.08 -45.20
CA LYS A 2 5.68 7.16 -44.29
C LYS A 2 4.65 7.67 -43.25
N LYS A 3 3.34 7.60 -43.52
CA LYS A 3 2.29 8.04 -42.57
C LYS A 3 2.18 7.12 -41.36
N ARG A 4 2.09 5.80 -41.58
CA ARG A 4 2.02 4.79 -40.52
C ARG A 4 3.26 4.81 -39.61
N TYR A 5 4.45 5.05 -40.16
CA TYR A 5 5.66 5.20 -39.35
C TYR A 5 5.64 6.44 -38.45
N ARG A 6 5.05 7.57 -38.91
CA ARG A 6 4.85 8.75 -38.07
C ARG A 6 3.86 8.48 -36.94
N GLU A 7 2.74 7.83 -37.24
CA GLU A 7 1.75 7.43 -36.24
C GLU A 7 2.37 6.52 -35.18
N LEU A 8 3.17 5.54 -35.60
CA LEU A 8 3.88 4.63 -34.70
C LEU A 8 4.92 5.37 -33.84
N TYR A 9 5.62 6.34 -34.42
CA TYR A 9 6.55 7.19 -33.67
C TYR A 9 5.83 8.02 -32.58
N HIS A 10 4.69 8.63 -32.90
CA HIS A 10 3.88 9.35 -31.92
C HIS A 10 3.37 8.42 -30.82
N LEU A 11 2.82 7.27 -31.20
CA LEU A 11 2.32 6.28 -30.24
C LEU A 11 3.42 5.79 -29.29
N ASN A 12 4.62 5.50 -29.82
CA ASN A 12 5.75 5.08 -29.00
C ASN A 12 6.18 6.17 -28.03
N ARG A 13 6.20 7.43 -28.47
CA ARG A 13 6.52 8.56 -27.60
C ARG A 13 5.52 8.67 -26.44
N ASP A 14 4.23 8.57 -26.75
CA ASP A 14 3.17 8.65 -25.74
C ASP A 14 3.23 7.45 -24.78
N LEU A 15 3.47 6.24 -25.30
CA LEU A 15 3.61 5.03 -24.50
C LEU A 15 4.79 5.11 -23.53
N ILE A 16 5.94 5.66 -23.96
CA ILE A 16 7.10 5.87 -23.09
C ILE A 16 6.78 6.89 -22.00
N ASN A 17 6.05 7.96 -22.31
CA ASN A 17 5.65 8.96 -21.33
C ASN A 17 4.70 8.37 -20.28
N GLU A 18 3.64 7.69 -20.73
CA GLU A 18 2.69 7.00 -19.84
C GLU A 18 3.37 5.91 -19.00
N TYR A 19 4.32 5.18 -19.59
CA TYR A 19 5.09 4.18 -18.85
C TYR A 19 5.90 4.82 -17.71
N LYS A 20 6.56 5.96 -17.96
CA LYS A 20 7.29 6.69 -16.91
C LYS A 20 6.37 7.13 -15.78
N ILE A 21 5.20 7.70 -16.11
CA ILE A 21 4.19 8.11 -15.13
C ILE A 21 3.74 6.90 -14.31
N ARG A 22 3.38 5.80 -14.98
CA ARG A 22 2.95 4.56 -14.33
C ARG A 22 4.02 3.97 -13.43
N SER A 23 5.27 3.93 -13.89
CA SER A 23 6.40 3.41 -13.11
C SER A 23 6.64 4.26 -11.86
N ASN A 24 6.56 5.59 -11.97
CA ASN A 24 6.71 6.49 -10.83
C ASN A 24 5.60 6.28 -9.80
N ASN A 25 4.34 6.21 -10.25
CA ASN A 25 3.20 5.93 -9.39
C ASN A 25 3.32 4.55 -8.72
N HIS A 26 3.75 3.54 -9.46
CA HIS A 26 3.96 2.19 -8.93
C HIS A 26 5.03 2.17 -7.82
N ASN A 27 6.16 2.86 -8.02
CA ASN A 27 7.20 2.96 -7.02
C ASN A 27 6.71 3.68 -5.75
N ALA A 28 5.94 4.76 -5.90
CA ALA A 28 5.33 5.46 -4.78
C ALA A 28 4.34 4.56 -4.02
N LEU A 29 3.50 3.81 -4.74
CA LEU A 29 2.55 2.86 -4.15
C LEU A 29 3.28 1.77 -3.35
N LEU A 30 4.33 1.17 -3.90
CA LEU A 30 5.12 0.17 -3.19
C LEU A 30 5.76 0.72 -1.92
N ALA A 31 6.27 1.96 -1.96
CA ALA A 31 6.81 2.63 -0.78
C ALA A 31 5.75 2.81 0.31
N CYS A 32 4.55 3.26 -0.06
CA CYS A 32 3.41 3.39 0.86
C CYS A 32 2.99 2.05 1.46
N LEU A 33 2.86 1.00 0.66
CA LEU A 33 2.52 -0.35 1.14
C LEU A 33 3.58 -0.90 2.10
N LYS A 34 4.86 -0.63 1.84
CA LYS A 34 5.95 -0.98 2.74
C LYS A 34 5.83 -0.23 4.08
N ALA A 35 5.52 1.07 4.04
CA ALA A 35 5.32 1.87 5.25
C ALA A 35 4.14 1.36 6.10
N VAL A 36 3.02 1.02 5.46
CA VAL A 36 1.85 0.42 6.15
C VAL A 36 2.22 -0.89 6.83
N ASN A 37 2.89 -1.81 6.10
CA ASN A 37 3.32 -3.08 6.68
C ASN A 37 4.31 -2.89 7.84
N GLN A 38 5.23 -1.93 7.73
CA GLN A 38 6.14 -1.59 8.82
C GLN A 38 5.40 -1.02 10.03
N ALA A 39 4.39 -0.17 9.84
CA ALA A 39 3.58 0.37 10.93
C ALA A 39 2.85 -0.75 11.70
N ILE A 40 2.24 -1.71 11.00
CA ILE A 40 1.60 -2.88 11.61
C ILE A 40 2.62 -3.70 12.41
N GLN A 41 3.80 -3.94 11.84
CA GLN A 41 4.85 -4.71 12.53
C GLN A 41 5.38 -3.97 13.76
N ARG A 42 5.54 -2.64 13.71
CA ARG A 42 5.92 -1.82 14.86
C ARG A 42 4.88 -1.90 15.96
N ALA A 43 3.58 -1.77 15.62
CA ALA A 43 2.49 -1.92 16.57
C ALA A 43 2.46 -3.31 17.24
N GLY A 44 2.77 -4.37 16.49
CA GLY A 44 2.91 -5.72 17.04
C GLY A 44 4.13 -5.88 17.94
N ARG A 45 5.29 -5.31 17.57
CA ARG A 45 6.55 -5.40 18.34
C ARG A 45 6.52 -4.70 19.69
N LEU A 46 5.60 -3.76 19.90
CA LEU A 46 5.33 -3.16 21.21
C LEU A 46 4.72 -4.14 22.23
N ARG A 47 4.35 -5.36 21.79
CA ARG A 47 3.67 -6.38 22.60
C ARG A 47 4.44 -7.70 22.52
N VAL A 48 4.30 -8.53 23.54
CA VAL A 48 5.01 -9.82 23.66
C VAL A 48 4.00 -10.97 23.73
N GLY A 49 4.29 -12.08 23.04
CA GLY A 49 3.46 -13.29 23.06
C GLY A 49 2.15 -13.17 22.26
N LYS A 50 1.05 -13.73 22.80
CA LYS A 50 -0.25 -13.81 22.11
C LYS A 50 -0.81 -12.45 21.64
N PRO A 51 -0.74 -11.35 22.44
CA PRO A 51 -1.25 -10.04 22.04
C PRO A 51 -0.59 -9.45 20.80
N LYS A 52 0.69 -9.78 20.52
CA LYS A 52 1.38 -9.36 19.28
C LYS A 52 0.66 -9.88 18.04
N ASN A 53 0.36 -11.18 18.04
CA ASN A 53 -0.28 -11.84 16.90
C ASN A 53 -1.72 -11.36 16.71
N GLN A 54 -2.44 -11.11 17.80
CA GLN A 54 -3.80 -10.55 17.78
C GLN A 54 -3.83 -9.16 17.13
N VAL A 55 -2.95 -8.25 17.55
CA VAL A 55 -2.86 -6.90 16.96
C VAL A 55 -2.54 -6.95 15.48
N ILE A 56 -1.61 -7.81 15.06
CA ILE A 56 -1.28 -7.95 13.63
C ILE A 56 -2.49 -8.45 12.82
N SER A 57 -3.25 -9.42 13.33
CA SER A 57 -4.47 -9.90 12.67
C SER A 57 -5.53 -8.80 12.59
N CYS A 58 -5.86 -8.18 13.72
CA CYS A 58 -6.88 -7.12 13.78
C CYS A 58 -6.51 -5.91 12.92
N CYS A 59 -5.23 -5.52 12.84
CA CYS A 59 -4.79 -4.47 11.92
C CYS A 59 -5.03 -4.84 10.46
N ARG A 60 -4.77 -6.10 10.06
CA ARG A 60 -5.03 -6.56 8.69
C ARG A 60 -6.52 -6.59 8.37
N ASP A 61 -7.36 -7.01 9.32
CA ASP A 61 -8.81 -7.06 9.15
C ASP A 61 -9.43 -5.65 9.09
N ALA A 62 -8.91 -4.71 9.87
CA ALA A 62 -9.29 -3.29 9.78
C ALA A 62 -8.92 -2.67 8.43
N ILE A 63 -7.77 -3.04 7.86
CA ILE A 63 -7.37 -2.58 6.51
C ILE A 63 -8.26 -3.19 5.43
N LYS A 64 -8.58 -4.50 5.51
CA LYS A 64 -9.48 -5.17 4.57
C LYS A 64 -10.89 -4.57 4.57
N SER A 65 -11.39 -4.18 5.74
CA SER A 65 -12.68 -3.51 5.92
C SER A 65 -12.64 -1.99 5.70
N ASN A 66 -11.49 -1.45 5.29
CA ASN A 66 -11.24 -0.02 5.08
C ASN A 66 -11.61 0.85 6.30
N ASN A 67 -11.51 0.31 7.51
CA ASN A 67 -11.85 0.99 8.75
C ASN A 67 -10.59 1.55 9.43
N ILE A 68 -10.21 2.77 9.02
CA ILE A 68 -9.00 3.46 9.51
C ILE A 68 -9.10 3.79 11.01
N ASN A 69 -10.30 4.13 11.49
CA ASN A 69 -10.51 4.45 12.91
C ASN A 69 -10.26 3.22 13.80
N ALA A 70 -10.77 2.05 13.37
CA ALA A 70 -10.51 0.78 14.05
C ALA A 70 -9.02 0.42 13.99
N LEU A 71 -8.34 0.64 12.86
CA LEU A 71 -6.90 0.40 12.73
C LEU A 71 -6.10 1.19 13.77
N PHE A 72 -6.36 2.50 13.91
CA PHE A 72 -5.67 3.32 14.91
C PHE A 72 -6.00 2.89 16.35
N ARG A 73 -7.25 2.50 16.62
CA ARG A 73 -7.66 1.98 17.93
C ARG A 73 -6.91 0.71 18.29
N VAL A 74 -6.83 -0.25 17.37
CA VAL A 74 -6.10 -1.51 17.56
C VAL A 74 -4.60 -1.25 17.76
N MET A 75 -3.99 -0.34 16.99
CA MET A 75 -2.57 -0.02 17.16
C MET A 75 -2.27 0.58 18.54
N ARG A 76 -3.11 1.52 19.01
CA ARG A 76 -2.94 2.18 20.31
C ARG A 76 -3.32 1.27 21.49
N GLY A 77 -4.55 0.76 21.50
CA GLY A 77 -5.15 0.04 22.64
C GLY A 77 -4.98 -1.48 22.61
N GLY A 78 -4.64 -2.07 21.47
CA GLY A 78 -4.42 -3.53 21.36
C GLY A 78 -5.69 -4.37 21.21
N THR A 79 -6.87 -3.78 21.33
CA THR A 79 -8.17 -4.45 21.18
C THR A 79 -9.01 -3.77 20.08
N ALA A 80 -9.83 -4.57 19.39
CA ALA A 80 -10.81 -4.09 18.42
C ALA A 80 -12.16 -3.72 19.08
N SER A 81 -12.37 -4.15 20.32
CA SER A 81 -13.59 -4.01 21.11
C SER A 81 -13.27 -3.39 22.48
N SER A 82 -14.24 -2.65 23.03
CA SER A 82 -14.26 -2.23 24.44
C SER A 82 -14.14 -3.42 25.38
#